data_AF-A0A1L8WQ04-F1
#
_entry.id   AF-A0A1L8WQ04-F1
#
_cell.length_a   1.000
_cell.length_b   1.000
_cell.length_c   1.000
_cell.angle_alpha   90.00
_cell.angle_beta   90.00
_cell.angle_gamma   90.00
#
_symmetry.space_group_name_H-M   'P 1'
#
loop_
_entity.id
_entity.type
_entity.pdbx_description
1 polymer ?
#
loop_
_entity_poly.entity_id
_entity_poly.type
_entity_poly.pdbx_seq_one_letter_code
_entity_poly.pdbx_strand_id
1 'polypeptide(L)' 'MAKKEYGVIYITEPCANQIPETIARYKNQLIPTIILIPSHQGTLGIGLKEIQKSVEKAVGQNIL' A
#
# COMPACT_ATOMS: atom_id res chain seq x y z
N MET A 1 -3.90 16.73 8.79
CA MET A 1 -4.18 15.54 9.64
C MET A 1 -3.01 14.56 9.73
N ALA A 2 -2.13 14.43 8.72
CA ALA A 2 -0.86 13.68 8.82
C ALA A 2 0.16 14.23 9.86
N LYS A 3 -0.12 15.38 10.48
CA LYS A 3 0.65 16.00 11.57
C LYS A 3 0.36 15.40 12.96
N LYS A 4 -0.58 14.44 13.06
CA LYS A 4 -0.76 13.61 14.25
C LYS A 4 0.04 12.34 13.98
N GLU A 5 1.00 12.00 14.83
CA GLU A 5 1.98 10.93 14.65
C GLU A 5 1.35 9.53 14.62
N TYR A 6 0.53 9.22 13.61
CA TYR A 6 -0.01 7.89 13.40
C TYR A 6 1.11 6.97 12.93
N GLY A 7 1.45 5.95 13.71
CA GLY A 7 2.44 4.95 13.31
C GLY A 7 1.98 4.12 12.10
N VAL A 8 0.70 3.73 12.08
CA VAL A 8 0.11 2.89 11.04
C VAL A 8 -1.24 3.46 10.61
N ILE A 9 -1.51 3.45 9.30
CA ILE A 9 -2.78 3.83 8.70
C ILE A 9 -3.29 2.65 7.88
N TYR A 10 -4.41 2.07 8.31
CA TYR A 10 -5.13 1.06 7.52
C TYR A 10 -6.08 1.76 6.57
N ILE A 11 -6.04 1.39 5.28
CA ILE A 11 -6.92 1.94 4.25
C ILE A 11 -7.45 0.81 3.38
N THR A 12 -8.73 0.89 3.01
CA THR A 12 -9.32 -0.11 2.11
C THR A 12 -8.77 0.05 0.70
N GLU A 13 -8.63 -1.05 -0.04
CA GLU A 13 -8.13 -1.01 -1.42
C GLU A 13 -8.94 -0.08 -2.36
N PRO A 14 -10.28 -0.03 -2.32
CA PRO A 14 -11.05 0.90 -3.14
C PRO A 14 -10.76 2.38 -2.84
N CYS A 15 -10.47 2.71 -1.57
CA CYS A 15 -10.09 4.07 -1.18
C CYS A 15 -8.64 4.36 -1.61
N ALA A 16 -7.73 3.40 -1.44
CA ALA A 16 -6.34 3.56 -1.86
C ALA A 16 -6.20 3.79 -3.37
N ASN A 17 -7.04 3.14 -4.17
CA ASN A 17 -7.06 3.30 -5.62
C ASN A 17 -7.40 4.73 -6.09
N GLN A 18 -8.05 5.53 -5.24
CA GLN A 18 -8.40 6.92 -5.55
C GLN A 18 -7.27 7.90 -5.26
N ILE A 19 -6.28 7.51 -4.44
CA ILE A 19 -5.19 8.40 -3.99
C ILE A 19 -3.79 7.75 -4.11
N PRO A 20 -3.44 7.12 -5.26
CA PRO A 20 -2.19 6.37 -5.40
C PRO A 20 -0.95 7.23 -5.20
N GLU A 21 -0.96 8.49 -5.69
CA GLU A 21 0.16 9.42 -5.56
C GLU A 21 0.46 9.79 -4.10
N THR A 22 -0.59 9.94 -3.28
CA THR A 22 -0.43 10.25 -1.86
C THR A 22 0.20 9.09 -1.13
N ILE A 23 -0.24 7.85 -1.41
CA ILE A 23 0.33 6.65 -0.81
C ILE A 23 1.79 6.47 -1.22
N ALA A 24 2.11 6.69 -2.50
CA ALA A 24 3.46 6.60 -3.02
C ALA A 24 4.43 7.58 -2.32
N ARG A 25 3.97 8.78 -1.95
CA ARG A 25 4.77 9.77 -1.22
C ARG A 25 5.23 9.28 0.15
N TYR A 26 4.39 8.51 0.84
CA TYR A 26 4.70 7.95 2.16
C TYR A 26 5.38 6.58 2.09
N LYS A 27 5.45 5.93 0.91
CA LYS A 27 6.05 4.59 0.74
C LYS A 27 7.52 4.50 1.17
N ASN A 28 8.26 5.60 1.04
CA ASN A 28 9.68 5.68 1.46
C ASN A 28 9.86 6.29 2.85
N GLN A 29 8.78 6.60 3.57
CA GLN A 29 8.82 7.16 4.92
C GLN A 29 8.53 6.06 5.93
N LEU A 30 9.22 6.10 7.08
CA LEU A 30 8.99 5.13 8.15
C LEU A 30 7.60 5.31 8.78
N ILE A 31 7.14 6.56 8.90
CA ILE A 31 5.88 6.93 9.54
C ILE A 31 5.17 7.97 8.67
N PRO A 32 3.86 7.80 8.39
CA PRO A 32 3.02 6.64 8.73
C PRO A 32 3.25 5.44 7.80
N THR A 33 3.21 4.21 8.34
CA THR A 33 3.11 2.99 7.52
C THR A 33 1.69 2.82 7.02
N ILE A 34 1.50 2.77 5.70
CA ILE A 34 0.17 2.60 5.08
C ILE A 34 -0.03 1.13 4.72
N ILE A 35 -1.07 0.49 5.29
CA ILE A 35 -1.42 -0.91 5.05
C ILE A 35 -2.76 -0.99 4.33
N LEU A 36 -2.76 -1.67 3.17
CA LEU A 36 -3.97 -1.92 2.39
C LEU A 36 -4.76 -3.10 2.97
N ILE A 37 -6.06 -2.92 3.17
CA ILE A 37 -6.98 -3.97 3.63
C ILE A 37 -8.13 -4.16 2.62
N PRO A 38 -8.71 -5.37 2.54
CA PRO A 38 -9.91 -5.57 1.73
C PRO A 38 -11.11 -4.79 2.28
N SER A 39 -12.10 -4.58 1.42
CA SER A 39 -13.41 -4.07 1.83
C SER A 39 -14.41 -5.22 2.01
N HIS A 40 -15.63 -4.91 2.46
CA HIS A 40 -16.72 -5.91 2.50
C HIS A 40 -17.09 -6.46 1.11
N GLN A 41 -16.74 -5.75 0.04
CA GLN A 41 -16.94 -6.19 -1.35
C GLN A 41 -15.76 -7.04 -1.87
N GLY A 42 -14.75 -7.30 -1.04
CA GLY A 42 -13.53 -8.03 -1.39
C GLY A 42 -12.30 -7.14 -1.59
N THR A 43 -11.27 -7.72 -2.21
CA THR A 43 -9.99 -7.08 -2.57
C THR A 43 -9.96 -6.73 -4.05
N LEU A 44 -9.27 -5.65 -4.41
CA LEU A 44 -8.97 -5.28 -5.80
C LEU A 44 -7.63 -5.88 -6.26
N GLY A 45 -6.96 -6.66 -5.40
CA GLY A 45 -5.64 -7.24 -5.62
C GLY A 45 -4.51 -6.23 -5.61
N ILE A 46 -4.74 -4.99 -5.16
CA ILE A 46 -3.75 -3.91 -5.22
C ILE A 46 -2.57 -4.20 -4.30
N GLY A 47 -2.84 -4.66 -3.08
CA GLY A 47 -1.80 -5.02 -2.12
C GLY A 47 -0.89 -6.15 -2.62
N LEU A 48 -1.49 -7.22 -3.14
CA LEU A 48 -0.75 -8.36 -3.70
C LEU A 48 0.09 -7.96 -4.90
N LYS A 49 -0.46 -7.17 -5.83
CA LYS A 49 0.27 -6.65 -6.99
C LYS A 49 1.48 -5.82 -6.58
N GLU A 50 1.34 -4.96 -5.58
CA GLU A 50 2.45 -4.13 -5.08
C GLU A 50 3.55 -4.97 -4.42
N ILE A 51 3.19 -6.04 -3.72
CA ILE A 51 4.17 -7.01 -3.18
C ILE A 51 4.91 -7.68 -4.33
N GLN A 52 4.20 -8.23 -5.31
CA GLN A 52 4.79 -8.91 -6.45
C GLN A 52 5.75 -7.99 -7.23
N LYS A 53 5.33 -6.75 -7.50
CA LYS A 53 6.16 -5.74 -8.15
C LYS A 53 7.40 -5.37 -7.34
N SER A 54 7.28 -5.34 -6.01
CA SER A 54 8.42 -5.04 -5.13
C SER A 54 9.42 -6.21 -5.12
N VAL A 55 8.93 -7.45 -5.16
CA VAL A 55 9.74 -8.65 -5.28
C VAL A 55 10.44 -8.71 -6.64
N GLU A 56 9.71 -8.47 -7.72
CA GLU A 56 10.29 -8.41 -9.08
C GLU A 56 11.37 -7.32 -9.18
N LYS A 57 11.13 -6.14 -8.58
CA LYS A 57 12.14 -5.08 -8.54
C LYS A 57 13.39 -5.46 -7.75
N ALA A 58 13.24 -6.22 -6.66
CA ALA A 58 14.35 -6.60 -5.79
C ALA A 58 15.15 -7.81 -6.30
N VAL A 59 14.46 -8.79 -6.88
CA VAL A 59 15.02 -10.10 -7.25
C VAL A 59 15.22 -10.23 -8.77
N GLY A 60 14.48 -9.47 -9.57
CA GLY A 60 14.52 -9.51 -11.03
C GLY A 60 13.72 -10.66 -11.65
N GLN A 61 13.03 -11.47 -10.84
CA GLN A 61 12.17 -12.58 -11.29
C GLN A 61 10.92 -12.68 -10.41
N ASN A 62 9.85 -13.24 -10.98
CA ASN A 62 8.67 -13.59 -10.20
C ASN A 62 8.94 -14.88 -9.42
N ILE A 63 9.08 -14.78 -8.10
CA ILE A 63 9.34 -15.90 -7.18
C ILE A 63 8.17 -16.20 -6.23
N LEU A 64 7.02 -15.53 -6.44
CA LEU A 64 5.78 -15.70 -5.68
C LEU A 64 4.68 -16.29 -6.57
#